data_AF-A0A858QW49-F1
#
_entry.id   AF-A0A858QW49-F1
#
_cell.length_a   1.000
_cell.length_b   1.000
_cell.length_c   1.000
_cell.angle_alpha   90.00
_cell.angle_beta   90.00
_cell.angle_gamma   90.00
#
_symmetry.space_group_name_H-M   'P 1'
#
loop_
_entity.id
_entity.type
_entity.pdbx_description
1 polymer ?
#
loop_
_entity_poly.entity_id
_entity_poly.type
_entity_poly.pdbx_seq_one_letter_code
_entity_poly.pdbx_strand_id
1 'polypeptide(L)' 'MEKPTPPADYECCESGCEPCVWDTYSEELAAFKAYEAEQKKLNPEATPSTPDA' A
#
# COMPACT_ATOMS: atom_id res chain seq x y z
N MET A 1 8.61 -3.31 5.69
CA MET A 1 7.28 -2.68 5.57
C MET A 1 6.38 -3.66 4.85
N GLU A 2 5.13 -3.78 5.30
CA GLU A 2 4.13 -4.63 4.63
C GLU A 2 3.35 -3.82 3.59
N LYS A 3 2.82 -4.50 2.58
CA LYS A 3 2.00 -3.86 1.55
C LYS A 3 0.66 -3.47 2.18
N PRO A 4 0.23 -2.20 2.07
CA PRO A 4 -1.09 -1.83 2.58
C PRO A 4 -2.18 -2.52 1.78
N THR A 5 -3.25 -2.90 2.47
CA THR A 5 -4.46 -3.46 1.85
C THR A 5 -5.33 -2.31 1.35
N PRO A 6 -5.83 -2.34 0.10
CA PRO A 6 -6.75 -1.32 -0.37
C PRO A 6 -8.03 -1.31 0.50
N PRO A 7 -8.57 -0.12 0.81
CA PRO A 7 -9.87 -0.03 1.47
C PRO A 7 -10.94 -0.61 0.55
N ALA A 8 -12.01 -1.15 1.16
CA ALA A 8 -13.16 -1.58 0.39
C ALA A 8 -13.98 -0.37 -0.09
N ASP A 9 -14.77 -0.55 -1.16
CA ASP A 9 -15.56 0.54 -1.74
C ASP A 9 -16.51 1.19 -0.72
N TYR A 10 -17.06 0.40 0.20
CA TYR A 10 -17.97 0.87 1.26
C TYR A 10 -17.27 1.65 2.39
N GLU A 11 -15.94 1.61 2.47
CA GLU A 11 -15.16 2.43 3.42
C GLU A 11 -14.96 3.85 2.89
N CYS A 12 -15.06 4.02 1.57
CA CYS A 12 -15.13 5.34 0.96
C CYS A 12 -16.52 5.92 1.19
N CYS A 13 -16.59 7.07 1.86
CA CYS A 13 -17.84 7.81 2.09
C CYS A 13 -18.50 8.30 0.77
N GLU A 14 -17.77 8.27 -0.36
CA GLU A 14 -18.18 8.72 -1.72
C GLU A 14 -18.74 10.15 -1.82
N SER A 15 -18.83 10.86 -0.70
CA SER A 15 -19.46 12.17 -0.56
C SER A 15 -18.45 13.29 -0.29
N GLY A 16 -17.16 13.03 -0.50
CA GLY A 16 -16.08 14.00 -0.28
C GLY A 16 -15.72 14.23 1.19
N CYS A 17 -15.91 13.22 2.06
CA CYS A 17 -15.42 13.28 3.44
C CYS A 17 -13.88 13.36 3.46
N GLU A 18 -13.32 14.31 4.23
CA GLU A 18 -11.87 14.42 4.48
C GLU A 18 -11.55 14.02 5.94
N PRO A 19 -10.51 13.19 6.18
CA PRO A 19 -9.61 12.58 5.20
C PRO A 19 -10.25 11.40 4.44
N CYS A 20 -9.97 11.26 3.13
CA CYS A 20 -10.44 10.13 2.34
C CYS A 20 -9.60 8.89 2.67
N VAL A 21 -10.25 7.72 2.80
CA VAL A 21 -9.54 6.44 3.03
C VAL A 21 -8.52 6.14 1.92
N TRP A 22 -8.79 6.62 0.71
CA TRP A 22 -7.88 6.50 -0.42
C TRP A 22 -6.64 7.39 -0.32
N ASP A 23 -6.72 8.51 0.40
CA ASP A 23 -5.57 9.39 0.62
C ASP A 23 -4.55 8.66 1.50
N THR A 24 -5.00 8.16 2.67
CA THR A 24 -4.16 7.38 3.58
C THR A 24 -3.56 6.16 2.89
N TYR A 25 -4.38 5.37 2.19
CA TYR A 25 -3.89 4.21 1.45
C TYR A 25 -2.83 4.57 0.40
N SER A 26 -3.03 5.68 -0.31
CA SER A 26 -2.09 6.13 -1.34
C SER A 26 -0.74 6.56 -0.75
N GLU A 27 -0.76 7.23 0.40
CA GLU A 27 0.45 7.62 1.14
C GLU A 27 1.22 6.39 1.63
N GLU A 28 0.54 5.43 2.26
CA GLU A 28 1.14 4.19 2.73
C GLU A 28 1.69 3.35 1.57
N LEU A 29 0.96 3.29 0.45
CA LEU A 29 1.37 2.55 -0.74
C LEU A 29 2.62 3.17 -1.38
N ALA A 30 2.72 4.50 -1.38
CA ALA A 30 3.91 5.20 -1.86
C ALA A 30 5.13 4.88 -1.00
N ALA A 31 4.98 4.90 0.33
CA ALA A 31 6.03 4.52 1.27
C ALA A 31 6.46 3.04 1.10
N PHE A 32 5.49 2.13 0.94
CA PHE A 32 5.78 0.72 0.68
C PHE A 32 6.55 0.51 -0.62
N LYS A 33 6.14 1.17 -1.71
CA LYS A 33 6.86 1.09 -3.01
C LYS A 33 8.28 1.62 -2.91
N ALA A 34 8.50 2.70 -2.16
CA ALA A 34 9.84 3.22 -1.90
C ALA A 34 10.70 2.19 -1.15
N TYR A 35 10.14 1.60 -0.09
CA TYR A 35 10.78 0.53 0.67
C TYR A 35 11.12 -0.68 -0.21
N GLU A 36 10.17 -1.19 -1.00
CA GLU A 36 10.41 -2.31 -1.93
C GLU A 36 11.50 -2.01 -2.94
N ALA A 37 11.52 -0.78 -3.50
CA ALA A 37 12.54 -0.37 -4.45
C ALA A 37 13.93 -0.36 -3.82
N GLU A 38 14.05 0.04 -2.54
CA GLU A 38 15.31 -0.04 -1.79
C GLU A 38 15.71 -1.50 -1.52
N GLN A 39 14.76 -2.33 -1.06
CA GLN A 39 15.03 -3.75 -0.81
C GLN A 39 15.46 -4.49 -2.07
N LYS A 40 14.84 -4.21 -3.23
CA LYS A 40 15.21 -4.84 -4.51
C LYS A 40 16.61 -4.46 -4.98
N LYS A 41 17.08 -3.24 -4.68
CA LYS A 41 18.45 -2.81 -4.95
C LYS A 41 19.46 -3.56 -4.07
N LEU A 42 19.09 -3.80 -2.82
CA LEU A 42 19.93 -4.49 -1.85
C LEU A 42 19.90 -6.01 -2.02
N ASN A 43 18.79 -6.57 -2.51
CA ASN A 43 18.59 -7.99 -2.68
C ASN A 43 17.76 -8.29 -3.95
N PRO A 44 18.39 -8.45 -5.12
CA PRO A 44 17.69 -8.63 -6.39
C PRO A 44 16.94 -9.97 -6.52
N GLU A 45 17.15 -10.90 -5.58
CA GLU A 45 16.56 -12.26 -5.59
C GLU A 45 15.37 -12.41 -4.63
N ALA A 46 15.00 -11.37 -3.85
CA ALA A 46 13.81 -11.42 -3.01
C ALA A 46 12.54 -11.28 -3.85
N THR A 47 11.94 -12.41 -4.21
CA THR A 47 10.56 -12.47 -4.69
C THR A 47 9.62 -11.93 -3.60
N PRO A 48 8.67 -11.03 -3.93
CA PRO A 48 7.73 -10.54 -2.95
C PRO A 48 6.81 -11.69 -2.51
N SER A 49 6.96 -12.11 -1.26
CA SER A 49 6.06 -13.04 -0.59
C SER A 49 4.67 -12.42 -0.49
N THR A 50 3.72 -12.99 -1.23
CA THR A 50 2.30 -12.91 -0.91
C THR A 50 2.00 -13.92 0.20
N PRO A 51 1.46 -13.47 1.34
CA PRO A 51 0.27 -14.07 1.96
C PRO A 51 -0.86 -13.03 1.85
N ASP A 52 -2.10 -13.33 1.48
CA ASP A 52 -3.02 -14.34 2.00
C ASP A 52 -4.23 -14.36 1.02
N ALA A 53 -4.58 -15.53 0.45
CA ALA A 53 -5.82 -16.29 0.66
C ALA A 53 -7.03 -15.87 -0.21
#